data_AF-A0A416SIQ4-F1
#
_entry.id   AF-A0A416SIQ4-F1
#
_cell.length_a   1.000
_cell.length_b   1.000
_cell.length_c   1.000
_cell.angle_alpha   90.00
_cell.angle_beta   90.00
_cell.angle_gamma   90.00
#
_symmetry.space_group_name_H-M   'P 1'
#
loop_
_entity.id
_entity.type
_entity.pdbx_description
1 polymer ?
#
loop_
_entity_poly.entity_id
_entity_poly.type
_entity_poly.pdbx_seq_one_letter_code
_entity_poly.pdbx_strand_id
1 'polypeptide(L)'
;MRENNMFCNPVVFSDGKRHTNPDPYILRWCGNYYCYATDESGVKVSISKNLTDWCYEGYAIKEDTYRNYWAPSVIYINGTFYMYYSNVPAESSDRHEECLKLAISDRPEGPFFWKKTFFEKFSIDSHPVMWNGKQYMFYSVNDWIGTDEKIAGTCILVDEMVSPEQFAKTPRKVILPTLKQEIYEENRFGDGRDWYTIEGAAPIVRGQRFWLLYSANAYVNEDYFVGTTVADSKDRLMDMNWKKYPSDDIWYPLLKKNEMVEGTGHNTVEKAPNMLDDWIIYHGRKAEEILDPDIEQREMYIEPLYFSGDKVVCFGPSSQMQESPGNPEVQIKNAYITEKQMLCPGSPFYIAEFWISAQNSHTGMRYGILTDYKNENNYLEIQICSGKNEVKAIQNADGIKGCVLTEKLEQDFEHTVPHLIRIEKKFHRYELRIDYAPEISFEVHAGDMDQRESTVGIISHFSKVRMHSFTLTRGVVLEGKGLQDLGKIYCVSPAVADKDGLRSLENTLKLEKKCEALDFTEELQIEAACASDNSTVFKWNDGQSISIEHEDRAYSVYYIRRGGREWLIADGKKLEIRESTGRERTVQICLTNSKITEYRFAKN
;
A
#
# COMPACT_ATOMS: atom_id res chain seq x y z
N MET A 1 0.02 11.34 24.73
CA MET A 1 -0.23 10.14 23.91
C MET A 1 -1.53 9.56 24.41
N ARG A 2 -2.62 9.58 23.62
CA ARG A 2 -3.82 8.85 24.01
C ARG A 2 -3.52 7.37 23.83
N GLU A 3 -3.78 6.60 24.88
CA GLU A 3 -3.67 5.15 25.00
C GLU A 3 -4.66 4.34 24.14
N ASN A 4 -5.38 4.95 23.20
CA ASN A 4 -6.37 4.21 22.43
C ASN A 4 -5.82 3.87 21.06
N ASN A 5 -5.35 2.62 20.91
CA ASN A 5 -5.17 1.90 19.65
C ASN A 5 -6.52 1.62 18.96
N MET A 6 -7.49 2.52 19.10
CA MET A 6 -8.86 2.35 18.64
C MET A 6 -9.36 3.65 18.00
N PHE A 7 -10.17 3.52 16.95
CA PHE A 7 -10.87 4.62 16.27
C PHE A 7 -12.28 4.18 15.83
N CYS A 8 -13.10 5.13 15.40
CA CYS A 8 -14.37 4.85 14.73
C CYS A 8 -14.36 5.48 13.34
N ASN A 9 -15.08 4.84 12.43
CA ASN A 9 -15.44 5.42 11.14
C ASN A 9 -16.76 6.23 11.24
N PRO A 10 -16.96 7.26 10.39
CA PRO A 10 -15.96 7.88 9.53
C PRO A 10 -14.83 8.51 10.35
N VAL A 11 -13.66 8.66 9.74
CA VAL A 11 -12.47 9.23 10.41
C VAL A 11 -12.71 10.68 10.83
N VAL A 12 -12.01 11.11 11.89
CA VAL A 12 -12.28 12.38 12.55
C VAL A 12 -11.29 13.47 12.15
N PHE A 13 -11.76 14.72 12.23
CA PHE A 13 -10.96 15.91 11.96
C PHE A 13 -10.62 16.68 13.22
N SER A 14 -9.41 17.23 13.27
CA SER A 14 -8.87 17.91 14.45
C SER A 14 -9.61 19.19 14.84
N ASP A 15 -10.36 19.79 13.91
CA ASP A 15 -11.21 20.96 14.17
C ASP A 15 -12.59 20.58 14.77
N GLY A 16 -12.86 19.30 14.94
CA GLY A 16 -14.11 18.77 15.50
C GLY A 16 -15.32 18.93 14.57
N LYS A 17 -15.12 19.34 13.32
CA LYS A 17 -16.19 19.50 12.34
C LYS A 17 -16.37 18.22 11.53
N ARG A 18 -17.58 18.07 10.99
CA ARG A 18 -17.88 17.09 9.95
C ARG A 18 -17.28 17.58 8.64
N HIS A 19 -16.47 16.75 7.99
CA HIS A 19 -15.89 17.02 6.67
C HIS A 19 -16.29 15.93 5.70
N THR A 20 -16.64 16.32 4.49
CA THR A 20 -16.81 15.40 3.37
C THR A 20 -15.52 15.30 2.58
N ASN A 21 -15.15 14.07 2.27
CA ASN A 21 -13.95 13.73 1.51
C ASN A 21 -14.31 12.61 0.53
N PRO A 22 -15.11 12.91 -0.50
CA PRO A 22 -15.37 11.96 -1.55
C PRO A 22 -14.13 11.70 -2.38
N ASP A 23 -14.03 10.46 -2.85
CA ASP A 23 -12.98 10.00 -3.77
C ASP A 23 -11.58 10.21 -3.18
N PRO A 24 -11.32 9.73 -1.94
CA PRO A 24 -10.09 10.03 -1.23
C PRO A 24 -8.88 9.37 -1.91
N TYR A 25 -7.94 10.20 -2.35
CA TYR A 25 -6.61 9.77 -2.78
C TYR A 25 -5.57 10.05 -1.70
N ILE A 26 -4.89 9.00 -1.25
CA ILE A 26 -3.86 9.09 -0.21
C ILE A 26 -2.46 9.07 -0.83
N LEU A 27 -1.68 10.09 -0.54
CA LEU A 27 -0.23 10.12 -0.78
C LEU A 27 0.52 10.04 0.54
N ARG A 28 1.39 9.05 0.70
CA ARG A 28 2.34 9.00 1.82
C ARG A 28 3.66 9.66 1.46
N TRP A 29 4.03 10.71 2.19
CA TRP A 29 5.25 11.49 1.93
C TRP A 29 5.87 12.02 3.23
N CYS A 30 7.19 11.87 3.37
CA CYS A 30 7.94 12.30 4.57
C CYS A 30 7.30 11.89 5.92
N GLY A 31 6.77 10.66 5.98
CA GLY A 31 6.16 10.09 7.18
C GLY A 31 4.79 10.68 7.57
N ASN A 32 4.14 11.42 6.67
CA ASN A 32 2.74 11.85 6.80
C ASN A 32 1.91 11.27 5.64
N TYR A 33 0.60 11.36 5.80
CA TYR A 33 -0.40 11.02 4.79
C TYR A 33 -1.12 12.29 4.36
N TYR A 34 -1.32 12.46 3.06
CA TYR A 34 -2.02 13.57 2.45
C TYR A 34 -3.23 13.00 1.70
N CYS A 35 -4.43 13.41 2.09
CA CYS A 35 -5.68 13.04 1.43
C CYS A 35 -6.09 14.18 0.50
N TYR A 36 -6.23 13.88 -0.79
CA TYR A 36 -6.83 14.77 -1.77
C TYR A 36 -8.22 14.24 -2.11
N ALA A 37 -9.22 15.12 -2.12
CA ALA A 37 -10.61 14.71 -2.28
C ALA A 37 -11.40 15.64 -3.20
N THR A 38 -12.41 15.07 -3.85
CA THR A 38 -13.41 15.74 -4.69
C THR A 38 -14.12 16.83 -3.90
N ASP A 39 -14.40 17.96 -4.55
CA ASP A 39 -15.31 18.98 -4.05
C ASP A 39 -15.79 19.89 -5.19
N GLU A 40 -16.92 20.56 -5.00
CA GLU A 40 -17.48 21.49 -5.98
C GLU A 40 -16.51 22.65 -6.29
N SER A 41 -15.83 23.17 -5.26
CA SER A 41 -15.05 24.40 -5.36
C SER A 41 -13.57 24.21 -5.69
N GLY A 42 -13.01 23.01 -5.56
CA GLY A 42 -11.58 22.75 -5.68
C GLY A 42 -11.21 21.35 -5.24
N VAL A 43 -9.94 20.96 -5.32
CA VAL A 43 -9.47 19.71 -4.70
C VAL A 43 -9.17 19.97 -3.23
N LYS A 44 -9.89 19.34 -2.31
CA LYS A 44 -9.61 19.42 -0.87
C LYS A 44 -8.28 18.76 -0.54
N VAL A 45 -7.58 19.24 0.49
CA VAL A 45 -6.41 18.58 1.05
C VAL A 45 -6.49 18.47 2.57
N SER A 46 -6.18 17.29 3.08
CA SER A 46 -6.12 16.98 4.51
C SER A 46 -4.85 16.22 4.86
N ILE A 47 -4.30 16.40 6.05
CA ILE A 47 -3.04 15.76 6.48
C ILE A 47 -3.25 14.90 7.72
N SER A 48 -2.68 13.70 7.74
CA SER A 48 -2.66 12.80 8.89
C SER A 48 -1.27 12.25 9.18
N LYS A 49 -1.04 11.85 10.42
CA LYS A 49 0.17 11.11 10.84
C LYS A 49 -0.09 9.60 10.99
N ASN A 50 -1.36 9.18 11.08
CA ASN A 50 -1.75 7.84 11.51
C ASN A 50 -2.97 7.27 10.76
N LEU A 51 -3.43 7.95 9.69
CA LEU A 51 -4.62 7.62 8.88
C LEU A 51 -5.99 7.78 9.57
N THR A 52 -6.04 7.96 10.90
CA THR A 52 -7.31 8.04 11.65
C THR A 52 -7.67 9.45 12.09
N ASP A 53 -6.66 10.29 12.38
CA ASP A 53 -6.84 11.68 12.79
C ASP A 53 -6.35 12.62 11.69
N TRP A 54 -7.24 13.44 11.15
CA TRP A 54 -6.97 14.30 9.99
C TRP A 54 -7.04 15.79 10.35
N CYS A 55 -6.20 16.60 9.71
CA CYS A 55 -6.28 18.06 9.74
C CYS A 55 -6.66 18.56 8.35
N TYR A 56 -7.76 19.31 8.22
CA TYR A 56 -8.17 19.90 6.95
C TYR A 56 -7.34 21.17 6.66
N GLU A 57 -6.71 21.22 5.49
CA GLU A 57 -5.78 22.30 5.10
C GLU A 57 -6.36 23.21 4.00
N GLY A 58 -7.64 23.02 3.62
CA GLY A 58 -8.29 23.81 2.57
C GLY A 58 -8.23 23.15 1.20
N TYR A 59 -8.01 23.96 0.16
CA TYR A 59 -7.95 23.50 -1.22
C TYR A 59 -6.51 23.48 -1.73
N ALA A 60 -6.07 22.31 -2.23
CA ALA A 60 -4.79 22.16 -2.91
C ALA A 60 -4.79 22.88 -4.26
N ILE A 61 -5.93 22.91 -4.95
CA ILE A 61 -6.16 23.75 -6.14
C ILE A 61 -7.60 24.27 -6.14
N LYS A 62 -7.75 25.53 -6.56
CA LYS A 62 -9.03 26.18 -6.80
C LYS A 62 -8.84 27.25 -7.88
N GLU A 63 -9.67 27.18 -8.92
CA GLU A 63 -9.68 28.09 -10.06
C GLU A 63 -11.08 28.71 -10.19
N ASP A 64 -11.19 30.04 -10.20
CA ASP A 64 -12.47 30.76 -10.13
C ASP A 64 -13.41 30.48 -11.31
N THR A 65 -12.86 30.11 -12.47
CA THR A 65 -13.63 29.83 -13.69
C THR A 65 -14.01 28.35 -13.86
N TYR A 66 -13.78 27.53 -12.84
CA TYR A 66 -14.03 26.08 -12.86
C TYR A 66 -14.78 25.62 -11.60
N ARG A 67 -15.51 24.51 -11.74
CA ARG A 67 -16.23 23.84 -10.65
C ARG A 67 -16.19 22.33 -10.83
N ASN A 68 -16.73 21.60 -9.84
CA ASN A 68 -16.84 20.14 -9.83
C ASN A 68 -15.50 19.45 -10.06
N TYR A 69 -14.58 19.56 -9.10
CA TYR A 69 -13.28 18.90 -9.18
C TYR A 69 -13.45 17.44 -8.78
N TRP A 70 -13.31 16.53 -9.74
CA TRP A 70 -13.47 15.09 -9.54
C TRP A 70 -12.13 14.40 -9.29
N ALA A 71 -12.22 13.28 -8.58
CA ALA A 71 -11.21 12.28 -8.24
C ALA A 71 -9.76 12.67 -8.57
N PRO A 72 -9.07 13.33 -7.64
CA PRO A 72 -7.67 13.69 -7.83
C PRO A 72 -6.75 12.49 -7.57
N SER A 73 -5.56 12.50 -8.17
CA SER A 73 -4.44 11.67 -7.72
C SER A 73 -3.11 12.40 -7.84
N VAL A 74 -2.16 12.07 -6.97
CA VAL A 74 -0.89 12.78 -6.86
C VAL A 74 0.30 11.82 -6.80
N ILE A 75 1.35 12.11 -7.57
CA ILE A 75 2.65 11.45 -7.47
C ILE A 75 3.75 12.48 -7.23
N TYR A 76 4.72 12.14 -6.38
CA TYR A 76 5.88 12.99 -6.09
C TYR A 76 7.11 12.46 -6.82
N ILE A 77 7.68 13.24 -7.74
CA ILE A 77 8.89 12.85 -8.48
C ILE A 77 9.88 14.00 -8.43
N ASN A 78 11.06 13.73 -7.88
CA ASN A 78 12.24 14.59 -7.96
C ASN A 78 11.96 16.07 -7.61
N GLY A 79 11.23 16.31 -6.52
CA GLY A 79 10.94 17.67 -6.04
C GLY A 79 9.59 18.24 -6.45
N THR A 80 8.89 17.59 -7.38
CA THR A 80 7.61 18.06 -7.92
C THR A 80 6.48 17.10 -7.58
N PHE A 81 5.38 17.64 -7.10
CA PHE A 81 4.11 16.94 -6.95
C PHE A 81 3.29 17.16 -8.22
N TYR A 82 2.91 16.08 -8.89
CA TYR A 82 2.08 16.08 -10.09
C TYR A 82 0.68 15.61 -9.71
N MET A 83 -0.29 16.52 -9.73
CA MET A 83 -1.71 16.23 -9.47
C MET A 83 -2.45 16.05 -10.79
N TYR A 84 -3.07 14.90 -10.95
CA TYR A 84 -4.00 14.58 -12.02
C TYR A 84 -5.42 14.70 -11.48
N TYR A 85 -6.29 15.42 -12.18
CA TYR A 85 -7.67 15.68 -11.75
C TYR A 85 -8.53 15.99 -12.97
N SER A 86 -9.84 16.03 -12.80
CA SER A 86 -10.76 16.54 -13.83
C SER A 86 -11.72 17.55 -13.21
N ASN A 87 -12.20 18.50 -14.01
CA ASN A 87 -13.21 19.49 -13.62
C ASN A 87 -13.87 20.09 -14.87
N VAL A 88 -14.92 20.89 -14.69
CA VAL A 88 -15.64 21.55 -15.78
C VAL A 88 -15.59 23.07 -15.66
N PRO A 89 -15.61 23.81 -16.79
CA PRO A 89 -15.82 25.26 -16.75
C PRO A 89 -17.08 25.60 -15.95
N ALA A 90 -17.04 26.67 -15.16
CA ALA A 90 -18.16 27.04 -14.29
C ALA A 90 -19.49 27.21 -15.06
N GLU A 91 -19.41 27.75 -16.27
CA GLU A 91 -20.55 28.00 -17.17
C GLU A 91 -20.98 26.78 -18.00
N SER A 92 -20.28 25.64 -17.88
CA SER A 92 -20.62 24.44 -18.64
C SER A 92 -21.93 23.82 -18.15
N SER A 93 -22.77 23.40 -19.12
CA SER A 93 -24.00 22.63 -18.90
C SER A 93 -23.88 21.18 -19.38
N ASP A 94 -22.79 20.81 -20.04
CA ASP A 94 -22.55 19.43 -20.49
C ASP A 94 -22.04 18.57 -19.32
N ARG A 95 -22.53 17.34 -19.23
CA ARG A 95 -22.20 16.36 -18.18
C ARG A 95 -21.02 15.45 -18.55
N HIS A 96 -20.32 15.73 -19.66
CA HIS A 96 -19.20 14.93 -20.15
C HIS A 96 -17.99 15.76 -20.60
N GLU A 97 -17.87 17.00 -20.11
CA GLU A 97 -16.71 17.87 -20.37
C GLU A 97 -15.55 17.65 -19.38
N GLU A 98 -15.69 16.70 -18.46
CA GLU A 98 -14.66 16.29 -17.52
C GLU A 98 -13.48 15.64 -18.26
N CYS A 99 -12.48 16.46 -18.54
CA CYS A 99 -11.24 16.04 -19.19
C CYS A 99 -10.11 15.95 -18.16
N LEU A 100 -9.20 15.00 -18.34
CA LEU A 100 -8.08 14.78 -17.44
C LEU A 100 -7.07 15.93 -17.60
N LYS A 101 -6.71 16.54 -16.49
CA LYS A 101 -5.78 17.66 -16.38
C LYS A 101 -4.58 17.31 -15.53
N LEU A 102 -3.55 18.14 -15.65
CA LEU A 102 -2.37 18.14 -14.80
C LEU A 102 -2.24 19.50 -14.11
N ALA A 103 -1.99 19.48 -12.81
CA ALA A 103 -1.46 20.60 -12.05
C ALA A 103 -0.18 20.18 -11.30
N ILE A 104 0.69 21.14 -11.00
CA ILE A 104 1.98 20.88 -10.33
C ILE A 104 2.20 21.79 -9.12
N SER A 105 2.96 21.30 -8.14
CA SER A 105 3.37 22.03 -6.94
C SER A 105 4.74 21.53 -6.46
N ASP A 106 5.48 22.36 -5.72
CA ASP A 106 6.66 21.96 -4.95
C ASP A 106 6.33 21.59 -3.49
N ARG A 107 5.04 21.72 -3.11
CA ARG A 107 4.50 21.40 -1.79
C ARG A 107 3.30 20.45 -1.88
N PRO A 108 3.19 19.43 -1.03
CA PRO A 108 2.08 18.49 -1.06
C PRO A 108 0.74 19.15 -0.69
N GLU A 109 0.73 20.16 0.17
CA GLU A 109 -0.50 20.92 0.50
C GLU A 109 -0.91 21.95 -0.57
N GLY A 110 -0.08 22.16 -1.59
CA GLY A 110 -0.31 23.16 -2.63
C GLY A 110 0.17 24.58 -2.27
N PRO A 111 -0.30 25.62 -2.99
CA PRO A 111 -1.25 25.52 -4.08
C PRO A 111 -0.60 24.81 -5.28
N PHE A 112 -1.38 23.97 -5.94
CA PHE A 112 -1.07 23.42 -7.24
C PHE A 112 -1.51 24.40 -8.32
N PHE A 113 -0.73 24.46 -9.39
CA PHE A 113 -0.99 25.33 -10.54
C PHE A 113 -1.27 24.46 -11.76
N TRP A 114 -2.39 24.75 -12.44
CA TRP A 114 -2.73 24.10 -13.70
C TRP A 114 -1.58 24.20 -14.71
N LYS A 115 -1.32 23.09 -15.39
CA LYS A 115 -0.26 22.95 -16.38
C LYS A 115 -0.80 22.67 -17.77
N LYS A 116 -1.74 21.72 -17.89
CA LYS A 116 -2.31 21.29 -19.18
C LYS A 116 -3.55 20.40 -19.00
N THR A 117 -4.31 20.27 -20.08
CA THR A 117 -5.32 19.22 -20.28
C THR A 117 -4.74 18.14 -21.21
N PHE A 118 -4.95 16.85 -20.92
CA PHE A 118 -4.37 15.74 -21.67
C PHE A 118 -5.19 15.32 -22.89
N PHE A 119 -6.50 15.33 -22.76
CA PHE A 119 -7.45 14.83 -23.74
C PHE A 119 -8.56 15.85 -23.97
N GLU A 120 -9.05 15.95 -25.21
CA GLU A 120 -10.24 16.74 -25.57
C GLU A 120 -11.48 15.84 -25.58
N LYS A 121 -11.57 14.93 -24.61
CA LYS A 121 -12.66 13.96 -24.44
C LYS A 121 -12.76 13.56 -22.97
N PHE A 122 -13.92 13.02 -22.60
CA PHE A 122 -14.20 12.52 -21.26
C PHE A 122 -13.12 11.53 -20.79
N SER A 123 -12.48 11.87 -19.68
CA SER A 123 -11.45 11.05 -19.05
C SER A 123 -11.27 11.47 -17.61
N ILE A 124 -11.45 10.54 -16.68
CA ILE A 124 -11.52 10.81 -15.23
C ILE A 124 -10.73 9.76 -14.44
N ASP A 125 -10.71 9.90 -13.11
CA ASP A 125 -10.29 8.87 -12.17
C ASP A 125 -8.88 8.31 -12.42
N SER A 126 -7.94 9.22 -12.60
CA SER A 126 -6.52 8.88 -12.77
C SER A 126 -5.93 8.20 -11.54
N HIS A 127 -5.08 7.20 -11.74
CA HIS A 127 -4.22 6.62 -10.71
C HIS A 127 -2.81 6.35 -11.27
N PRO A 128 -1.79 7.16 -10.93
CA PRO A 128 -0.43 6.97 -11.41
C PRO A 128 0.24 5.80 -10.68
N VAL A 129 0.95 4.95 -11.42
CA VAL A 129 1.68 3.80 -10.86
C VAL A 129 3.09 3.73 -11.44
N MET A 130 4.06 3.48 -10.57
CA MET A 130 5.42 3.15 -10.98
C MET A 130 5.61 1.63 -10.95
N TRP A 131 6.00 1.06 -12.09
CA TRP A 131 6.20 -0.37 -12.25
C TRP A 131 7.50 -0.64 -13.03
N ASN A 132 8.45 -1.32 -12.39
CA ASN A 132 9.76 -1.66 -12.96
C ASN A 132 10.48 -0.45 -13.60
N GLY A 133 10.51 0.68 -12.89
CA GLY A 133 11.16 1.92 -13.35
C GLY A 133 10.41 2.68 -14.45
N LYS A 134 9.18 2.29 -14.79
CA LYS A 134 8.33 2.99 -15.75
C LYS A 134 7.06 3.52 -15.09
N GLN A 135 6.61 4.68 -15.53
CA GLN A 135 5.34 5.24 -15.10
C GLN A 135 4.20 4.76 -16.00
N TYR A 136 3.09 4.40 -15.38
CA TYR A 136 1.81 4.08 -16.02
C TYR A 136 0.71 4.89 -15.37
N MET A 137 -0.42 5.01 -16.08
CA MET A 137 -1.61 5.66 -15.57
C MET A 137 -2.81 4.75 -15.80
N PHE A 138 -3.50 4.37 -14.73
CA PHE A 138 -4.88 3.90 -14.83
C PHE A 138 -5.82 5.10 -14.92
N TYR A 139 -6.86 5.03 -15.75
CA TYR A 139 -7.86 6.10 -15.87
C TYR A 139 -9.13 5.57 -16.54
N SER A 140 -10.24 6.25 -16.32
CA SER A 140 -11.54 5.87 -16.86
C SER A 140 -11.91 6.69 -18.09
N VAL A 141 -12.51 6.05 -19.10
CA VAL A 141 -13.05 6.69 -20.31
C VAL A 141 -14.40 6.11 -20.66
N ASN A 142 -15.20 6.83 -21.46
CA ASN A 142 -16.53 6.39 -21.91
C ASN A 142 -16.64 6.10 -23.42
N ASP A 143 -15.54 6.21 -24.17
CA ASP A 143 -15.54 6.10 -25.64
C ASP A 143 -14.84 4.84 -26.17
N TRP A 144 -14.34 3.97 -25.28
CA TRP A 144 -13.58 2.78 -25.66
C TRP A 144 -14.46 1.66 -26.22
N ILE A 145 -15.58 1.37 -25.56
CA ILE A 145 -16.54 0.32 -25.95
C ILE A 145 -17.46 0.85 -27.07
N GLY A 146 -17.56 2.17 -27.19
CA GLY A 146 -18.52 2.84 -28.07
C GLY A 146 -19.94 2.77 -27.51
N THR A 147 -20.84 3.57 -28.09
CA THR A 147 -22.26 3.57 -27.69
C THR A 147 -23.07 2.50 -28.40
N ASP A 148 -22.63 2.04 -29.57
CA ASP A 148 -23.40 1.11 -30.44
C ASP A 148 -23.33 -0.36 -29.98
N GLU A 149 -22.49 -0.66 -29.00
CA GLU A 149 -22.46 -1.97 -28.34
C GLU A 149 -23.60 -2.10 -27.31
N LYS A 150 -23.92 -3.33 -26.90
CA LYS A 150 -24.94 -3.58 -25.86
C LYS A 150 -24.50 -3.13 -24.46
N ILE A 151 -23.27 -2.64 -24.32
CA ILE A 151 -22.63 -2.26 -23.06
C ILE A 151 -22.02 -0.87 -23.27
N ALA A 152 -22.84 0.18 -23.26
CA ALA A 152 -22.35 1.55 -23.32
C ALA A 152 -21.97 2.01 -21.90
N GLY A 153 -20.93 2.83 -21.74
CA GLY A 153 -20.55 3.29 -20.41
C GLY A 153 -19.06 3.54 -20.23
N THR A 154 -18.65 3.70 -18.98
CA THR A 154 -17.24 3.87 -18.62
C THR A 154 -16.51 2.53 -18.45
N CYS A 155 -15.20 2.57 -18.66
CA CYS A 155 -14.30 1.45 -18.43
C CYS A 155 -12.93 1.96 -17.97
N ILE A 156 -12.13 1.07 -17.36
CA ILE A 156 -10.78 1.40 -16.91
C ILE A 156 -9.75 0.92 -17.94
N LEU A 157 -8.91 1.86 -18.35
CA LEU A 157 -7.74 1.62 -19.19
C LEU A 157 -6.46 1.81 -18.38
N VAL A 158 -5.36 1.30 -18.94
CA VAL A 158 -4.02 1.68 -18.54
C VAL A 158 -3.24 2.17 -19.75
N ASP A 159 -2.40 3.17 -19.56
CA ASP A 159 -1.46 3.65 -20.58
C ASP A 159 -0.08 3.90 -19.95
N GLU A 160 0.97 3.77 -20.76
CA GLU A 160 2.34 4.11 -20.36
C GLU A 160 2.51 5.63 -20.37
N MET A 161 3.24 6.18 -19.40
CA MET A 161 3.58 7.60 -19.32
C MET A 161 5.05 7.75 -19.72
N VAL A 162 5.32 8.51 -20.78
CA VAL A 162 6.69 8.85 -21.25
C VAL A 162 7.39 9.77 -20.23
N SER A 163 6.61 10.62 -19.57
CA SER A 163 7.00 11.42 -18.42
C SER A 163 5.72 11.71 -17.61
N PRO A 164 5.81 12.28 -16.39
CA PRO A 164 4.63 12.69 -15.64
C PRO A 164 3.69 13.64 -16.42
N GLU A 165 4.21 14.33 -17.43
CA GLU A 165 3.45 15.29 -18.23
C GLU A 165 2.98 14.73 -19.60
N GLN A 166 3.26 13.47 -19.92
CA GLN A 166 3.02 12.93 -21.27
C GLN A 166 2.67 11.44 -21.30
N PHE A 167 1.45 11.14 -21.76
CA PHE A 167 1.02 9.79 -22.14
C PHE A 167 1.72 9.30 -23.42
N ALA A 168 1.97 8.00 -23.50
CA ALA A 168 2.39 7.30 -24.71
C ALA A 168 1.26 7.20 -25.75
N LYS A 169 -0.01 7.30 -25.30
CA LYS A 169 -1.23 7.21 -26.13
C LYS A 169 -1.39 5.84 -26.78
N THR A 170 -1.05 4.79 -26.05
CA THR A 170 -1.22 3.39 -26.48
C THR A 170 -1.97 2.58 -25.42
N PRO A 171 -3.18 3.01 -25.04
CA PRO A 171 -3.88 2.41 -23.91
C PRO A 171 -4.27 0.96 -24.15
N ARG A 172 -4.40 0.22 -23.05
CA ARG A 172 -4.86 -1.17 -23.01
C ARG A 172 -6.01 -1.26 -22.02
N LYS A 173 -7.02 -2.05 -22.37
CA LYS A 173 -8.15 -2.32 -21.48
C LYS A 173 -7.68 -3.07 -20.23
N VAL A 174 -8.25 -2.70 -19.09
CA VAL A 174 -8.03 -3.39 -17.82
C VAL A 174 -9.34 -3.99 -17.35
N ILE A 175 -10.39 -3.17 -17.22
CA ILE A 175 -11.70 -3.61 -16.74
C ILE A 175 -12.78 -3.11 -17.68
N LEU A 176 -13.64 -4.03 -18.12
CA LEU A 176 -14.86 -3.74 -18.86
C LEU A 176 -16.08 -4.12 -18.01
N PRO A 177 -17.24 -3.45 -18.21
CA PRO A 177 -18.48 -3.88 -17.60
C PRO A 177 -18.94 -5.24 -18.14
N THR A 178 -19.39 -6.09 -17.23
CA THR A 178 -19.88 -7.45 -17.50
C THR A 178 -21.06 -7.85 -16.61
N LEU A 179 -21.30 -7.13 -15.51
CA LEU A 179 -22.33 -7.45 -14.51
C LEU A 179 -23.50 -6.48 -14.58
N LYS A 180 -24.71 -6.95 -14.26
CA LYS A 180 -25.91 -6.09 -14.19
C LYS A 180 -25.81 -5.03 -13.09
N GLN A 181 -25.17 -5.34 -11.98
CA GLN A 181 -24.96 -4.42 -10.86
C GLN A 181 -24.06 -3.24 -11.22
N GLU A 182 -23.38 -3.29 -12.37
CA GLU A 182 -22.56 -2.20 -12.89
C GLU A 182 -23.38 -1.21 -13.74
N ILE A 183 -24.68 -1.47 -13.94
CA ILE A 183 -25.59 -0.56 -14.65
C ILE A 183 -25.89 0.65 -13.76
N TYR A 184 -25.43 1.81 -14.20
CA TYR A 184 -25.73 3.10 -13.61
C TYR A 184 -27.16 3.56 -13.95
N GLU A 185 -27.60 3.36 -15.20
CA GLU A 185 -28.93 3.75 -15.66
C GLU A 185 -29.44 2.79 -16.74
N GLU A 186 -30.56 2.14 -16.47
CA GLU A 186 -31.23 1.28 -17.46
C GLU A 186 -31.86 2.12 -18.57
N ASN A 187 -31.76 1.66 -19.82
CA ASN A 187 -32.37 2.30 -20.99
C ASN A 187 -32.08 3.81 -21.11
N ARG A 188 -30.86 4.25 -20.75
CA ARG A 188 -30.45 5.67 -20.74
C ARG A 188 -30.72 6.40 -22.06
N PHE A 189 -30.65 5.67 -23.18
CA PHE A 189 -30.84 6.25 -24.52
C PHE A 189 -32.28 6.12 -25.07
N GLY A 190 -33.17 5.43 -24.36
CA GLY A 190 -34.56 5.20 -24.80
C GLY A 190 -34.73 4.14 -25.88
N ASP A 191 -33.67 3.42 -26.26
CA ASP A 191 -33.65 2.39 -27.31
C ASP A 191 -33.30 0.97 -26.81
N GLY A 192 -33.29 0.79 -25.49
CA GLY A 192 -32.99 -0.47 -24.80
C GLY A 192 -31.53 -0.66 -24.42
N ARG A 193 -30.64 0.31 -24.71
CA ARG A 193 -29.25 0.29 -24.24
C ARG A 193 -29.13 0.87 -22.84
N ASP A 194 -28.50 0.11 -21.96
CA ASP A 194 -28.16 0.52 -20.60
C ASP A 194 -26.84 1.29 -20.59
N TRP A 195 -26.64 2.12 -19.56
CA TRP A 195 -25.37 2.78 -19.28
C TRP A 195 -24.69 2.16 -18.06
N TYR A 196 -23.47 1.69 -18.25
CA TYR A 196 -22.64 1.08 -17.23
C TYR A 196 -21.61 2.07 -16.69
N THR A 197 -21.27 1.94 -15.41
CA THR A 197 -20.19 2.73 -14.79
C THR A 197 -19.20 1.82 -14.10
N ILE A 198 -17.94 1.90 -14.54
CA ILE A 198 -16.74 1.36 -13.86
C ILE A 198 -15.71 2.48 -13.77
N GLU A 199 -15.19 2.72 -12.57
CA GLU A 199 -14.32 3.86 -12.29
C GLU A 199 -13.42 3.65 -11.05
N GLY A 200 -12.68 4.67 -10.62
CA GLY A 200 -11.91 4.68 -9.36
C GLY A 200 -10.89 3.54 -9.23
N ALA A 201 -9.94 3.44 -10.15
CA ALA A 201 -8.91 2.40 -10.13
C ALA A 201 -7.98 2.53 -8.91
N ALA A 202 -7.80 1.44 -8.15
CA ALA A 202 -6.93 1.40 -6.97
C ALA A 202 -6.05 0.13 -6.92
N PRO A 203 -4.75 0.25 -7.27
CA PRO A 203 -3.82 -0.86 -7.39
C PRO A 203 -3.29 -1.37 -6.05
N ILE A 204 -3.05 -2.68 -5.95
CA ILE A 204 -2.34 -3.33 -4.84
C ILE A 204 -1.36 -4.36 -5.42
N VAL A 205 -0.10 -4.33 -4.97
CA VAL A 205 0.92 -5.30 -5.36
C VAL A 205 1.38 -6.08 -4.13
N ARG A 206 1.34 -7.42 -4.19
CA ARG A 206 1.95 -8.31 -3.19
C ARG A 206 2.60 -9.50 -3.90
N GLY A 207 3.92 -9.66 -3.72
CA GLY A 207 4.69 -10.73 -4.36
C GLY A 207 4.50 -10.72 -5.89
N GLN A 208 4.11 -11.86 -6.45
CA GLN A 208 3.88 -12.01 -7.90
C GLN A 208 2.43 -11.70 -8.33
N ARG A 209 1.62 -11.11 -7.46
CA ARG A 209 0.21 -10.80 -7.74
C ARG A 209 -0.04 -9.30 -7.72
N PHE A 210 -0.88 -8.86 -8.65
CA PHE A 210 -1.32 -7.47 -8.78
C PHE A 210 -2.85 -7.45 -8.78
N TRP A 211 -3.45 -6.83 -7.77
CA TRP A 211 -4.87 -6.54 -7.72
C TRP A 211 -5.17 -5.11 -8.17
N LEU A 212 -6.32 -4.93 -8.83
CA LEU A 212 -6.90 -3.60 -9.06
C LEU A 212 -8.32 -3.60 -8.51
N LEU A 213 -8.56 -2.75 -7.52
CA LEU A 213 -9.88 -2.44 -7.00
C LEU A 213 -10.51 -1.40 -7.93
N TYR A 214 -11.82 -1.47 -8.06
CA TYR A 214 -12.60 -0.53 -8.87
C TYR A 214 -13.95 -0.29 -8.23
N SER A 215 -14.53 0.87 -8.50
CA SER A 215 -15.92 1.17 -8.13
C SER A 215 -16.83 0.98 -9.32
N ALA A 216 -18.06 0.56 -9.07
CA ALA A 216 -19.05 0.42 -10.12
C ALA A 216 -20.45 0.79 -9.65
N ASN A 217 -21.30 1.18 -10.62
CA ASN A 217 -22.57 1.88 -10.41
C ASN A 217 -22.37 3.35 -9.93
N ALA A 218 -23.43 3.99 -9.43
CA ALA A 218 -23.42 5.35 -8.89
C ALA A 218 -23.49 5.34 -7.37
N TYR A 219 -22.77 6.25 -6.68
CA TYR A 219 -22.80 6.35 -5.20
C TYR A 219 -24.20 6.57 -4.58
N VAL A 220 -25.17 7.04 -5.38
CA VAL A 220 -26.57 7.22 -4.98
C VAL A 220 -27.43 5.95 -5.11
N ASN A 221 -26.93 4.93 -5.81
CA ASN A 221 -27.62 3.67 -6.06
C ASN A 221 -27.29 2.64 -4.95
N GLU A 222 -28.26 1.78 -4.62
CA GLU A 222 -28.08 0.69 -3.66
C GLU A 222 -27.07 -0.36 -4.12
N ASP A 223 -26.89 -0.50 -5.43
CA ASP A 223 -25.96 -1.43 -6.06
C ASP A 223 -24.52 -0.90 -6.15
N TYR A 224 -24.20 0.30 -5.63
CA TYR A 224 -22.83 0.82 -5.61
C TYR A 224 -21.88 -0.04 -4.77
N PHE A 225 -20.73 -0.39 -5.35
CA PHE A 225 -19.79 -1.31 -4.72
C PHE A 225 -18.34 -1.11 -5.17
N VAL A 226 -17.42 -1.64 -4.36
CA VAL A 226 -16.02 -1.86 -4.74
C VAL A 226 -15.86 -3.32 -5.18
N GLY A 227 -15.47 -3.52 -6.43
CA GLY A 227 -15.09 -4.81 -6.99
C GLY A 227 -13.56 -5.01 -6.96
N THR A 228 -13.13 -6.24 -7.25
CA THR A 228 -11.70 -6.58 -7.33
C THR A 228 -11.39 -7.31 -8.63
N THR A 229 -10.20 -7.04 -9.16
CA THR A 229 -9.58 -7.83 -10.21
C THR A 229 -8.18 -8.26 -9.79
N VAL A 230 -7.66 -9.31 -10.41
CA VAL A 230 -6.32 -9.84 -10.15
C VAL A 230 -5.61 -10.19 -11.46
N ALA A 231 -4.29 -10.03 -11.47
CA ALA A 231 -3.41 -10.47 -12.53
C ALA A 231 -2.09 -11.02 -11.97
N ASP A 232 -1.47 -11.93 -12.71
CA ASP A 232 -0.06 -12.28 -12.51
C ASP A 232 0.81 -11.07 -12.87
N SER A 233 1.78 -10.75 -12.00
CA SER A 233 2.76 -9.71 -12.26
C SER A 233 3.65 -10.10 -13.45
N LYS A 234 3.92 -9.14 -14.33
CA LYS A 234 4.80 -9.28 -15.51
C LYS A 234 5.76 -8.11 -15.60
N ASP A 235 6.82 -8.25 -16.39
CA ASP A 235 7.82 -7.19 -16.59
C ASP A 235 7.18 -5.85 -17.00
N ARG A 236 6.19 -5.90 -17.90
CA ARG A 236 5.42 -4.73 -18.33
C ARG A 236 3.99 -4.82 -17.79
N LEU A 237 3.54 -3.76 -17.13
CA LEU A 237 2.19 -3.66 -16.57
C LEU A 237 1.11 -3.83 -17.66
N MET A 238 1.31 -3.22 -18.83
CA MET A 238 0.40 -3.30 -19.99
C MET A 238 0.16 -4.72 -20.54
N ASP A 239 1.00 -5.69 -20.16
CA ASP A 239 0.90 -7.08 -20.61
C ASP A 239 0.21 -8.00 -19.58
N MET A 240 -0.13 -7.47 -18.40
CA MET A 240 -0.89 -8.18 -17.37
C MET A 240 -2.30 -8.54 -17.90
N ASN A 241 -2.78 -9.72 -17.52
CA ASN A 241 -4.09 -10.21 -17.93
C ASN A 241 -5.04 -10.16 -16.73
N TRP A 242 -5.83 -9.08 -16.66
CA TRP A 242 -6.74 -8.78 -15.57
C TRP A 242 -8.00 -9.65 -15.64
N LYS A 243 -8.44 -10.16 -14.49
CA LYS A 243 -9.67 -10.93 -14.34
C LYS A 243 -10.45 -10.44 -13.13
N LYS A 244 -11.77 -10.25 -13.26
CA LYS A 244 -12.64 -10.01 -12.09
C LYS A 244 -12.62 -11.22 -11.18
N TYR A 245 -12.63 -10.95 -9.87
CA TYR A 245 -12.74 -12.00 -8.86
C TYR A 245 -14.21 -12.17 -8.44
N PRO A 246 -14.73 -13.42 -8.33
CA PRO A 246 -14.07 -14.68 -8.73
C PRO A 246 -14.14 -14.93 -10.24
N SER A 247 -15.06 -14.28 -10.96
CA SER A 247 -15.15 -14.30 -12.42
C SER A 247 -15.95 -13.10 -12.95
N ASP A 248 -15.95 -12.91 -14.27
CA ASP A 248 -16.68 -11.82 -14.94
C ASP A 248 -18.21 -11.92 -14.83
N ASP A 249 -18.74 -13.07 -14.39
CA ASP A 249 -20.19 -13.36 -14.33
C ASP A 249 -20.74 -13.41 -12.89
N ILE A 250 -19.88 -13.26 -11.88
CA ILE A 250 -20.26 -13.40 -10.47
C ILE A 250 -20.07 -12.07 -9.76
N TRP A 251 -21.16 -11.52 -9.24
CA TRP A 251 -21.10 -10.33 -8.38
C TRP A 251 -20.54 -10.67 -7.00
N TYR A 252 -19.33 -10.20 -6.71
CA TYR A 252 -18.62 -10.44 -5.45
C TYR A 252 -18.00 -9.13 -4.92
N PRO A 253 -18.81 -8.26 -4.31
CA PRO A 253 -18.34 -6.95 -3.84
C PRO A 253 -17.41 -7.10 -2.63
N LEU A 254 -16.27 -6.41 -2.66
CA LEU A 254 -15.36 -6.25 -1.51
C LEU A 254 -15.97 -5.31 -0.46
N LEU A 255 -16.56 -4.21 -0.92
CA LEU A 255 -17.34 -3.27 -0.12
C LEU A 255 -18.65 -2.99 -0.85
N LYS A 256 -19.74 -2.88 -0.07
CA LYS A 256 -21.05 -2.41 -0.53
C LYS A 256 -21.83 -1.86 0.66
N LYS A 257 -23.01 -1.29 0.38
CA LYS A 257 -23.96 -0.86 1.41
C LYS A 257 -24.26 -1.97 2.45
N ASN A 258 -24.39 -1.55 3.70
CA ASN A 258 -24.99 -2.32 4.79
C ASN A 258 -25.94 -1.44 5.64
N GLU A 259 -26.34 -1.93 6.82
CA GLU A 259 -27.26 -1.20 7.72
C GLU A 259 -26.67 0.10 8.31
N MET A 260 -25.34 0.26 8.30
CA MET A 260 -24.63 1.38 8.92
C MET A 260 -24.15 2.41 7.89
N VAL A 261 -23.65 1.94 6.75
CA VAL A 261 -22.97 2.76 5.75
C VAL A 261 -23.46 2.39 4.35
N GLU A 262 -23.72 3.39 3.52
CA GLU A 262 -24.10 3.23 2.11
C GLU A 262 -23.34 4.20 1.20
N GLY A 263 -23.50 4.06 -0.12
CA GLY A 263 -22.74 4.83 -1.09
C GLY A 263 -21.23 4.60 -0.94
N THR A 264 -20.82 3.38 -0.62
CA THR A 264 -19.42 3.03 -0.33
C THR A 264 -18.66 2.66 -1.59
N GLY A 265 -17.60 3.42 -1.88
CA GLY A 265 -16.77 3.22 -3.05
C GLY A 265 -15.73 4.31 -3.18
N HIS A 266 -15.18 4.41 -4.38
CA HIS A 266 -14.03 5.20 -4.80
C HIS A 266 -12.94 5.25 -3.73
N ASN A 267 -11.92 4.41 -3.89
CA ASN A 267 -10.96 4.13 -2.83
C ASN A 267 -9.52 4.35 -3.26
N THR A 268 -8.64 4.43 -2.25
CA THR A 268 -7.20 4.24 -2.37
C THR A 268 -6.77 3.16 -1.40
N VAL A 269 -5.67 2.46 -1.69
CA VAL A 269 -5.04 1.54 -0.75
C VAL A 269 -3.66 2.06 -0.42
N GLU A 270 -3.35 2.12 0.87
CA GLU A 270 -2.08 2.64 1.35
C GLU A 270 -1.57 1.80 2.53
N LYS A 271 -0.26 1.81 2.74
CA LYS A 271 0.34 1.14 3.90
C LYS A 271 0.00 1.89 5.19
N ALA A 272 -0.34 1.13 6.22
CA ALA A 272 -0.40 1.60 7.60
C ALA A 272 0.94 2.26 8.04
N PRO A 273 0.95 3.02 9.14
CA PRO A 273 2.18 3.65 9.64
C PRO A 273 3.33 2.65 9.90
N ASN A 274 2.99 1.38 10.19
CA ASN A 274 3.97 0.28 10.32
C ASN A 274 4.64 -0.15 8.98
N MET A 275 4.21 0.41 7.84
CA MET A 275 4.75 0.18 6.49
C MET A 275 4.51 -1.21 5.89
N LEU A 276 3.69 -2.05 6.54
CA LEU A 276 3.48 -3.45 6.18
C LEU A 276 2.01 -3.76 5.90
N ASP A 277 1.12 -3.39 6.81
CA ASP A 277 -0.30 -3.70 6.71
C ASP A 277 -0.96 -2.83 5.63
N ASP A 278 -1.80 -3.45 4.80
CA ASP A 278 -2.55 -2.80 3.74
C ASP A 278 -3.89 -2.30 4.28
N TRP A 279 -4.24 -1.04 4.02
CA TRP A 279 -5.51 -0.43 4.44
C TRP A 279 -6.21 0.19 3.25
N ILE A 280 -7.52 -0.04 3.15
CA ILE A 280 -8.39 0.63 2.18
C ILE A 280 -8.93 1.92 2.81
N ILE A 281 -8.87 3.01 2.07
CA ILE A 281 -9.45 4.31 2.39
C ILE A 281 -10.47 4.61 1.29
N TYR A 282 -11.72 4.85 1.66
CA TYR A 282 -12.84 4.96 0.72
C TYR A 282 -13.84 5.99 1.22
N HIS A 283 -14.74 6.44 0.34
CA HIS A 283 -15.84 7.29 0.76
C HIS A 283 -17.07 6.46 1.15
N GLY A 284 -17.95 7.02 1.98
CA GLY A 284 -19.26 6.45 2.30
C GLY A 284 -20.14 7.47 2.99
N ARG A 285 -21.43 7.18 3.15
CA ARG A 285 -22.34 8.00 3.96
C ARG A 285 -23.09 7.14 4.97
N LYS A 286 -23.52 7.76 6.06
CA LYS A 286 -24.33 7.05 7.07
C LYS A 286 -25.67 6.66 6.47
N ALA A 287 -26.02 5.38 6.56
CA ALA A 287 -27.25 4.85 5.97
C ALA A 287 -28.54 5.36 6.65
N GLU A 288 -28.43 5.89 7.87
CA GLU A 288 -29.55 6.52 8.59
C GLU A 288 -29.86 7.95 8.10
N GLU A 289 -28.93 8.60 7.41
CA GLU A 289 -29.15 9.95 6.87
C GLU A 289 -29.90 9.86 5.54
N ILE A 290 -30.92 10.72 5.38
CA ILE A 290 -31.65 10.83 4.11
C ILE A 290 -30.68 11.33 3.04
N LEU A 291 -30.65 10.64 1.89
CA LEU A 291 -29.91 11.08 0.72
C LEU A 291 -30.46 12.42 0.22
N ASP A 292 -29.62 13.44 0.21
CA ASP A 292 -29.91 14.74 -0.40
C ASP A 292 -28.93 14.97 -1.57
N PRO A 293 -29.39 14.89 -2.83
CA PRO A 293 -28.53 15.09 -4.00
C PRO A 293 -27.88 16.48 -4.08
N ASP A 294 -28.42 17.48 -3.38
CA ASP A 294 -27.92 18.85 -3.37
C ASP A 294 -26.87 19.09 -2.27
N ILE A 295 -26.61 18.10 -1.41
CA ILE A 295 -25.66 18.17 -0.31
C ILE A 295 -24.67 17.02 -0.43
N GLU A 296 -23.38 17.33 -0.48
CA GLU A 296 -22.37 16.29 -0.38
C GLU A 296 -22.40 15.66 1.03
N GLN A 297 -22.51 14.33 1.09
CA GLN A 297 -22.64 13.55 2.33
C GLN A 297 -21.57 12.46 2.46
N ARG A 298 -20.71 12.28 1.45
CA ARG A 298 -19.67 11.25 1.44
C ARG A 298 -18.50 11.66 2.34
N GLU A 299 -18.35 10.93 3.43
CA GLU A 299 -17.28 11.06 4.43
C GLU A 299 -16.21 9.97 4.19
N MET A 300 -15.03 10.13 4.78
CA MET A 300 -13.91 9.21 4.61
C MET A 300 -13.95 8.07 5.66
N TYR A 301 -13.83 6.85 5.17
CA TYR A 301 -13.81 5.62 5.96
C TYR A 301 -12.51 4.86 5.67
N ILE A 302 -12.01 4.09 6.65
CA ILE A 302 -10.85 3.22 6.45
C ILE A 302 -11.07 1.82 7.04
N GLU A 303 -10.50 0.79 6.44
CA GLU A 303 -10.56 -0.59 6.93
C GLU A 303 -9.26 -1.35 6.63
N PRO A 304 -8.87 -2.34 7.46
CA PRO A 304 -7.74 -3.22 7.13
C PRO A 304 -8.09 -4.16 5.98
N LEU A 305 -7.12 -4.41 5.09
CA LEU A 305 -7.22 -5.41 4.03
C LEU A 305 -6.42 -6.66 4.38
N TYR A 306 -7.03 -7.81 4.09
CA TYR A 306 -6.41 -9.13 4.18
C TYR A 306 -6.51 -9.84 2.82
N PHE A 307 -5.73 -10.89 2.64
CA PHE A 307 -5.66 -11.64 1.38
C PHE A 307 -5.86 -13.12 1.64
N SER A 308 -6.45 -13.87 0.70
CA SER A 308 -6.47 -15.33 0.74
C SER A 308 -6.43 -15.86 -0.68
N GLY A 309 -5.25 -16.29 -1.13
CA GLY A 309 -5.03 -16.58 -2.54
C GLY A 309 -5.28 -15.34 -3.39
N ASP A 310 -6.17 -15.43 -4.37
CA ASP A 310 -6.52 -14.31 -5.25
C ASP A 310 -7.62 -13.40 -4.65
N LYS A 311 -8.23 -13.78 -3.52
CA LYS A 311 -9.29 -13.02 -2.85
C LYS A 311 -8.71 -11.90 -1.99
N VAL A 312 -9.28 -10.70 -2.12
CA VAL A 312 -9.12 -9.61 -1.14
C VAL A 312 -10.26 -9.69 -0.12
N VAL A 313 -9.95 -9.51 1.15
CA VAL A 313 -10.88 -9.58 2.27
C VAL A 313 -10.90 -8.25 2.99
N CYS A 314 -12.10 -7.70 3.17
CA CYS A 314 -12.39 -6.54 4.00
C CYS A 314 -13.61 -6.88 4.87
N PHE A 315 -13.58 -6.51 6.15
CA PHE A 315 -14.71 -6.72 7.08
C PHE A 315 -15.62 -5.49 7.20
N GLY A 316 -15.27 -4.40 6.52
CA GLY A 316 -16.10 -3.21 6.44
C GLY A 316 -17.24 -3.33 5.41
N PRO A 317 -18.03 -2.25 5.24
CA PRO A 317 -17.85 -0.96 5.89
C PRO A 317 -18.35 -0.96 7.34
N SER A 318 -17.56 -0.42 8.26
CA SER A 318 -17.91 -0.32 9.67
C SER A 318 -18.08 1.14 10.11
N SER A 319 -18.83 1.36 11.19
CA SER A 319 -18.94 2.65 11.90
C SER A 319 -18.77 2.50 13.43
N GLN A 320 -18.37 1.29 13.86
CA GLN A 320 -18.17 0.95 15.25
C GLN A 320 -16.70 1.16 15.65
N MET A 321 -16.43 1.13 16.95
CA MET A 321 -15.08 1.21 17.49
C MET A 321 -14.26 0.00 17.02
N GLN A 322 -13.14 0.25 16.36
CA GLN A 322 -12.23 -0.75 15.82
C GLN A 322 -10.77 -0.35 16.03
N GLU A 323 -9.84 -1.29 15.82
CA GLU A 323 -8.41 -1.06 16.08
C GLU A 323 -7.79 -0.10 15.09
N SER A 324 -6.96 0.82 15.59
CA SER A 324 -6.21 1.75 14.72
C SER A 324 -5.14 1.02 13.90
N PRO A 325 -4.76 1.59 12.74
CA PRO A 325 -3.61 1.12 11.96
C PRO A 325 -2.36 0.97 12.83
N GLY A 326 -1.59 -0.10 12.58
CA GLY A 326 -0.36 -0.38 13.30
C GLY A 326 0.65 0.76 13.21
N ASN A 327 1.27 1.12 14.33
CA ASN A 327 2.28 2.17 14.37
C ASN A 327 3.67 1.61 14.03
N PRO A 328 4.59 2.44 13.51
CA PRO A 328 5.98 2.04 13.43
C PRO A 328 6.59 1.93 14.83
N GLU A 329 7.61 1.09 14.96
CA GLU A 329 8.35 0.95 16.23
C GLU A 329 9.15 2.22 16.55
N VAL A 330 9.68 2.89 15.51
CA VAL A 330 10.41 4.14 15.64
C VAL A 330 9.95 5.12 14.58
N GLN A 331 9.71 6.37 14.97
CA GLN A 331 9.50 7.48 14.05
C GLN A 331 10.24 8.73 14.53
N ILE A 332 11.08 9.30 13.67
CA ILE A 332 11.80 10.55 13.88
C ILE A 332 11.47 11.48 12.72
N LYS A 333 11.16 12.76 12.99
CA LYS A 333 10.84 13.76 11.97
C LYS A 333 11.75 14.97 12.08
N ASN A 334 12.09 15.56 10.95
CA ASN A 334 12.82 16.83 10.83
C ASN A 334 14.11 16.90 11.65
N ALA A 335 15.09 16.04 11.33
CA ALA A 335 16.41 16.08 11.94
C ALA A 335 17.48 16.64 10.98
N TYR A 336 18.40 17.43 11.53
CA TYR A 336 19.59 17.91 10.83
C TYR A 336 20.78 17.06 11.23
N ILE A 337 21.47 16.47 10.25
CA ILE A 337 22.58 15.55 10.47
C ILE A 337 23.86 16.22 9.99
N THR A 338 24.70 16.59 10.95
CA THR A 338 26.03 17.18 10.72
C THR A 338 27.16 16.22 11.08
N GLU A 339 26.87 15.20 11.87
CA GLU A 339 27.79 14.16 12.33
C GLU A 339 27.07 12.81 12.44
N LYS A 340 27.78 11.77 12.89
CA LYS A 340 27.18 10.44 13.09
C LYS A 340 26.15 10.48 14.21
N GLN A 341 24.93 10.05 13.91
CA GLN A 341 23.82 9.96 14.86
C GLN A 341 23.22 8.54 14.85
N MET A 342 23.15 7.89 16.01
CA MET A 342 22.41 6.64 16.18
C MET A 342 20.94 6.96 16.45
N LEU A 343 20.05 6.24 15.79
CA LEU A 343 18.61 6.52 15.78
C LEU A 343 17.83 5.55 16.67
N CYS A 344 18.16 4.25 16.60
CA CYS A 344 17.51 3.23 17.41
C CYS A 344 18.34 1.94 17.49
N PRO A 345 18.01 1.02 18.41
CA PRO A 345 18.49 -0.36 18.36
C PRO A 345 18.16 -1.01 17.01
N GLY A 346 19.05 -1.86 16.52
CA GLY A 346 18.86 -2.66 15.33
C GLY A 346 18.05 -3.93 15.61
N SER A 347 17.74 -4.65 14.55
CA SER A 347 17.12 -5.98 14.60
C SER A 347 17.72 -6.87 13.52
N PRO A 348 17.68 -8.21 13.65
CA PRO A 348 18.06 -9.10 12.56
C PRO A 348 17.21 -8.86 11.31
N PHE A 349 15.96 -8.40 11.46
CA PHE A 349 15.12 -8.01 10.35
C PHE A 349 14.30 -6.76 10.69
N TYR A 350 14.13 -5.88 9.71
CA TYR A 350 13.27 -4.71 9.82
C TYR A 350 13.01 -4.12 8.44
N ILE A 351 11.99 -3.28 8.36
CA ILE A 351 11.76 -2.38 7.23
C ILE A 351 11.99 -0.96 7.74
N ALA A 352 12.75 -0.17 7.00
CA ALA A 352 13.02 1.22 7.32
C ALA A 352 12.83 2.13 6.10
N GLU A 353 12.32 3.32 6.34
CA GLU A 353 12.18 4.37 5.35
C GLU A 353 12.87 5.64 5.83
N PHE A 354 13.78 6.14 5.01
CA PHE A 354 14.48 7.40 5.23
C PHE A 354 14.07 8.37 4.13
N TRP A 355 13.48 9.51 4.50
CA TRP A 355 13.29 10.64 3.59
C TRP A 355 14.42 11.63 3.79
N ILE A 356 15.35 11.72 2.84
CA ILE A 356 16.58 12.49 2.98
C ILE A 356 16.74 13.47 1.82
N SER A 357 17.22 14.67 2.15
CA SER A 357 17.80 15.63 1.20
C SER A 357 19.15 16.10 1.72
N ALA A 358 20.04 16.56 0.85
CA ALA A 358 21.32 17.13 1.22
C ALA A 358 21.52 18.52 0.62
N GLN A 359 22.19 19.41 1.34
CA GLN A 359 22.52 20.73 0.81
C GLN A 359 23.79 20.65 -0.04
N ASN A 360 23.77 21.36 -1.17
CA ASN A 360 24.94 21.50 -2.03
C ASN A 360 26.17 21.99 -1.26
N SER A 361 27.31 21.37 -1.55
CA SER A 361 28.63 21.77 -1.05
C SER A 361 29.63 21.82 -2.21
N HIS A 362 30.72 22.55 -2.03
CA HIS A 362 31.78 22.68 -3.05
C HIS A 362 32.48 21.34 -3.37
N THR A 363 32.37 20.33 -2.51
CA THR A 363 32.89 18.97 -2.73
C THR A 363 31.81 17.96 -3.14
N GLY A 364 30.59 18.44 -3.42
CA GLY A 364 29.40 17.60 -3.55
C GLY A 364 28.86 17.13 -2.19
N MET A 365 27.78 16.35 -2.25
CA MET A 365 27.07 15.75 -1.13
C MET A 365 27.45 14.27 -0.97
N ARG A 366 27.73 13.87 0.28
CA ARG A 366 28.01 12.49 0.68
C ARG A 366 27.47 12.22 2.09
N TYR A 367 26.69 11.17 2.22
CA TYR A 367 26.11 10.72 3.49
C TYR A 367 25.87 9.21 3.45
N GLY A 368 25.70 8.61 4.63
CA GLY A 368 25.48 7.19 4.76
C GLY A 368 24.40 6.86 5.76
N ILE A 369 23.67 5.79 5.50
CA ILE A 369 22.77 5.14 6.45
C ILE A 369 23.52 3.94 7.02
N LEU A 370 23.71 3.94 8.34
CA LEU A 370 24.32 2.84 9.07
C LEU A 370 23.22 1.85 9.42
N THR A 371 23.04 0.83 8.59
CA THR A 371 21.92 -0.14 8.71
C THR A 371 22.19 -1.22 9.76
N ASP A 372 23.46 -1.46 10.04
CA ASP A 372 23.89 -2.38 11.09
C ASP A 372 25.21 -1.85 11.65
N TYR A 373 25.15 -1.04 12.70
CA TYR A 373 26.35 -0.48 13.34
C TYR A 373 26.56 -1.12 14.71
N LYS A 374 27.76 -1.67 14.92
CA LYS A 374 28.21 -2.21 16.20
C LYS A 374 29.36 -1.39 16.78
N ASN A 375 30.36 -1.11 15.94
CA ASN A 375 31.52 -0.30 16.27
C ASN A 375 32.23 0.14 14.98
N GLU A 376 33.29 0.94 15.12
CA GLU A 376 34.05 1.48 13.98
C GLU A 376 34.68 0.40 13.09
N ASN A 377 34.87 -0.81 13.60
CA ASN A 377 35.45 -1.92 12.85
C ASN A 377 34.38 -2.84 12.23
N ASN A 378 33.12 -2.70 12.64
CA ASN A 378 32.03 -3.60 12.28
C ASN A 378 30.75 -2.81 12.03
N TYR A 379 30.49 -2.53 10.75
CA TYR A 379 29.24 -1.90 10.33
C TYR A 379 28.89 -2.17 8.86
N LEU A 380 27.62 -1.97 8.52
CA LEU A 380 27.15 -1.80 7.15
C LEU A 380 26.68 -0.37 6.92
N GLU A 381 27.24 0.29 5.90
CA GLU A 381 26.87 1.63 5.49
C GLU A 381 26.30 1.61 4.06
N ILE A 382 25.06 2.08 3.88
CA ILE A 382 24.51 2.43 2.57
C ILE A 382 24.82 3.90 2.32
N GLN A 383 25.80 4.16 1.47
CA GLN A 383 26.38 5.46 1.22
C GLN A 383 25.93 6.03 -0.12
N ILE A 384 25.46 7.28 -0.12
CA ILE A 384 25.07 8.02 -1.32
C ILE A 384 26.09 9.12 -1.58
N CYS A 385 26.51 9.26 -2.84
CA CYS A 385 27.51 10.24 -3.26
C CYS A 385 27.11 10.92 -4.57
N SER A 386 26.75 12.19 -4.49
CA SER A 386 26.39 13.02 -5.66
C SER A 386 27.53 13.24 -6.65
N GLY A 387 28.77 13.41 -6.18
CA GLY A 387 29.92 13.64 -7.06
C GLY A 387 30.20 12.48 -8.03
N LYS A 388 29.73 11.27 -7.71
CA LYS A 388 29.78 10.10 -8.60
C LYS A 388 28.40 9.64 -9.08
N ASN A 389 27.34 10.31 -8.64
CA ASN A 389 25.94 9.94 -8.81
C ASN A 389 25.68 8.44 -8.56
N GLU A 390 26.10 7.95 -7.39
CA GLU A 390 26.05 6.52 -7.07
C GLU A 390 25.66 6.25 -5.62
N VAL A 391 25.09 5.06 -5.40
CA VAL A 391 24.86 4.46 -4.10
C VAL A 391 25.77 3.24 -3.92
N LYS A 392 26.28 3.04 -2.70
CA LYS A 392 27.15 1.92 -2.34
C LYS A 392 26.72 1.28 -1.05
N ALA A 393 26.75 -0.04 -0.98
CA ALA A 393 26.76 -0.76 0.28
C ALA A 393 28.22 -1.10 0.64
N ILE A 394 28.70 -0.56 1.76
CA ILE A 394 30.06 -0.76 2.26
C ILE A 394 29.98 -1.52 3.57
N GLN A 395 30.49 -2.75 3.58
CA GLN A 395 30.62 -3.54 4.80
C GLN A 395 32.04 -3.34 5.35
N ASN A 396 32.15 -2.87 6.60
CA ASN A 396 33.38 -2.96 7.36
C ASN A 396 33.30 -4.19 8.26
N ALA A 397 34.16 -5.17 8.05
CA ALA A 397 34.24 -6.39 8.86
C ALA A 397 35.65 -6.49 9.45
N ASP A 398 35.74 -6.50 10.79
CA ASP A 398 36.99 -6.53 11.53
C ASP A 398 38.02 -5.46 11.08
N GLY A 399 37.52 -4.28 10.72
CA GLY A 399 38.33 -3.14 10.29
C GLY A 399 38.69 -3.13 8.80
N ILE A 400 38.28 -4.14 8.03
CA ILE A 400 38.49 -4.21 6.59
C ILE A 400 37.19 -3.82 5.86
N LYS A 401 37.26 -2.75 5.06
CA LYS A 401 36.14 -2.29 4.24
C LYS A 401 36.06 -3.05 2.91
N GLY A 402 34.93 -3.70 2.66
CA GLY A 402 34.55 -4.26 1.37
C GLY A 402 33.36 -3.50 0.78
N CYS A 403 33.38 -3.30 -0.53
CA CYS A 403 32.21 -2.77 -1.27
C CYS A 403 31.36 -3.96 -1.72
N VAL A 404 30.16 -4.07 -1.18
CA VAL A 404 29.22 -5.17 -1.46
C VAL A 404 28.37 -4.86 -2.69
N LEU A 405 27.99 -3.58 -2.85
CA LEU A 405 27.15 -3.10 -3.94
C LEU A 405 27.67 -1.74 -4.43
N THR A 406 27.56 -1.47 -5.73
CA THR A 406 27.69 -0.13 -6.31
C THR A 406 26.70 0.00 -7.46
N GLU A 407 25.78 0.95 -7.35
CA GLU A 407 24.78 1.23 -8.38
C GLU A 407 24.77 2.72 -8.72
N LYS A 408 24.46 3.04 -9.97
CA LYS A 408 24.26 4.43 -10.40
C LYS A 408 22.85 4.89 -10.04
N LEU A 409 22.76 6.12 -9.58
CA LEU A 409 21.48 6.81 -9.43
C LEU A 409 21.02 7.29 -10.82
N GLU A 410 19.73 7.63 -10.92
CA GLU A 410 19.16 8.23 -12.12
C GLU A 410 19.93 9.52 -12.50
N GLN A 411 20.03 9.78 -13.81
CA GLN A 411 20.89 10.85 -14.33
C GLN A 411 20.46 12.24 -13.81
N ASP A 412 19.18 12.43 -13.58
CA ASP A 412 18.51 13.65 -13.14
C ASP A 412 18.18 13.67 -11.63
N PHE A 413 18.74 12.74 -10.85
CA PHE A 413 18.52 12.66 -9.40
C PHE A 413 18.92 13.97 -8.67
N GLU A 414 17.94 14.69 -8.11
CA GLU A 414 18.13 16.00 -7.47
C GLU A 414 18.35 15.87 -5.96
N HIS A 415 19.60 15.66 -5.54
CA HIS A 415 19.96 15.46 -4.14
C HIS A 415 19.46 16.52 -3.14
N THR A 416 19.09 17.72 -3.59
CA THR A 416 18.61 18.80 -2.71
C THR A 416 17.13 18.70 -2.33
N VAL A 417 16.37 17.78 -2.91
CA VAL A 417 14.97 17.52 -2.57
C VAL A 417 14.80 16.21 -1.76
N PRO A 418 13.66 16.00 -1.09
CA PRO A 418 13.43 14.78 -0.31
C PRO A 418 13.33 13.53 -1.19
N HIS A 419 14.20 12.56 -0.98
CA HIS A 419 14.13 11.23 -1.61
C HIS A 419 13.86 10.14 -0.58
N LEU A 420 13.05 9.16 -0.96
CA LEU A 420 12.74 7.98 -0.16
C LEU A 420 13.81 6.92 -0.36
N ILE A 421 14.52 6.54 0.69
CA ILE A 421 15.42 5.40 0.72
C ILE A 421 14.77 4.34 1.62
N ARG A 422 14.19 3.31 0.99
CA ARG A 422 13.58 2.18 1.67
C ARG A 422 14.59 1.03 1.77
N ILE A 423 14.73 0.48 2.96
CA ILE A 423 15.67 -0.59 3.27
C ILE A 423 14.90 -1.70 3.98
N GLU A 424 14.90 -2.90 3.41
CA GLU A 424 14.40 -4.10 4.06
C GLU A 424 15.60 -4.99 4.43
N LYS A 425 15.87 -5.09 5.73
CA LYS A 425 16.87 -6.02 6.26
C LYS A 425 16.19 -7.35 6.53
N LYS A 426 16.70 -8.42 5.92
CA LYS A 426 16.27 -9.81 6.07
C LYS A 426 17.47 -10.65 6.51
N PHE A 427 17.86 -10.49 7.78
CA PHE A 427 19.07 -11.09 8.35
C PHE A 427 20.35 -10.58 7.67
N HIS A 428 21.01 -11.44 6.89
CA HIS A 428 22.21 -11.12 6.11
C HIS A 428 21.88 -10.66 4.68
N ARG A 429 20.60 -10.60 4.31
CA ARG A 429 20.13 -10.13 3.02
C ARG A 429 19.48 -8.77 3.17
N TYR A 430 19.65 -7.93 2.15
CA TYR A 430 19.13 -6.58 2.12
C TYR A 430 18.45 -6.33 0.79
N GLU A 431 17.34 -5.62 0.84
CA GLU A 431 16.68 -5.01 -0.31
C GLU A 431 16.71 -3.50 -0.12
N LEU A 432 17.18 -2.80 -1.15
CA LEU A 432 17.29 -1.35 -1.19
C LEU A 432 16.45 -0.81 -2.34
N ARG A 433 15.62 0.17 -2.06
CA ARG A 433 14.89 0.94 -3.08
C ARG A 433 15.08 2.43 -2.82
N ILE A 434 15.38 3.18 -3.88
CA ILE A 434 15.45 4.64 -3.85
C ILE A 434 14.31 5.17 -4.73
N ASP A 435 13.40 5.92 -4.13
CA ASP A 435 12.14 6.38 -4.72
C ASP A 435 11.39 5.24 -5.42
N TYR A 436 11.27 5.36 -6.75
CA TYR A 436 10.59 4.41 -7.64
C TYR A 436 11.55 3.61 -8.51
N ALA A 437 12.86 3.72 -8.28
CA ALA A 437 13.86 2.91 -8.98
C ALA A 437 13.63 1.42 -8.69
N PRO A 438 14.06 0.51 -9.60
CA PRO A 438 14.01 -0.92 -9.35
C PRO A 438 14.68 -1.30 -8.02
N GLU A 439 14.12 -2.29 -7.34
CA GLU A 439 14.69 -2.80 -6.09
C GLU A 439 16.03 -3.50 -6.35
N ILE A 440 16.98 -3.28 -5.44
CA ILE A 440 18.33 -3.85 -5.50
C ILE A 440 18.52 -4.78 -4.31
N SER A 441 18.65 -6.08 -4.58
CA SER A 441 18.93 -7.09 -3.55
C SER A 441 20.43 -7.37 -3.45
N PHE A 442 20.96 -7.48 -2.23
CA PHE A 442 22.36 -7.87 -1.99
C PHE A 442 22.51 -8.62 -0.66
N GLU A 443 23.58 -9.40 -0.55
CA GLU A 443 23.90 -10.15 0.67
C GLU A 443 25.21 -9.63 1.26
N VAL A 444 25.31 -9.65 2.58
CA VAL A 444 26.52 -9.26 3.32
C VAL A 444 27.13 -10.47 4.01
N HIS A 445 28.43 -10.42 4.31
CA HIS A 445 29.07 -11.52 5.03
C HIS A 445 28.39 -11.74 6.37
N ALA A 446 27.78 -12.92 6.55
CA ALA A 446 26.90 -13.23 7.67
C ALA A 446 27.58 -13.05 9.04
N GLY A 447 28.87 -13.42 9.15
CA GLY A 447 29.73 -13.13 10.30
C GLY A 447 29.05 -13.15 11.68
N ASP A 448 29.47 -12.26 12.58
CA ASP A 448 28.84 -12.05 13.88
C ASP A 448 27.54 -11.19 13.78
N MET A 449 27.09 -10.81 12.56
CA MET A 449 26.01 -9.83 12.32
C MET A 449 24.65 -10.29 12.83
N ASP A 450 24.42 -11.60 12.92
CA ASP A 450 23.18 -12.19 13.41
C ASP A 450 23.12 -12.38 14.95
N GLN A 451 24.20 -12.09 15.71
CA GLN A 451 24.31 -12.52 17.13
C GLN A 451 24.58 -11.43 18.18
N ARG A 452 24.65 -10.13 17.82
CA ARG A 452 24.95 -9.05 18.79
C ARG A 452 24.07 -7.82 18.65
N GLU A 453 23.93 -7.06 19.73
CA GLU A 453 23.29 -5.74 19.74
C GLU A 453 23.92 -4.83 18.66
N SER A 454 23.10 -4.43 17.71
CA SER A 454 23.45 -3.43 16.70
C SER A 454 22.55 -2.21 16.82
N THR A 455 22.87 -1.19 16.04
CA THR A 455 22.11 0.07 16.00
C THR A 455 21.92 0.50 14.56
N VAL A 456 20.80 1.18 14.31
CA VAL A 456 20.54 1.87 13.05
C VAL A 456 20.89 3.34 13.25
N GLY A 457 21.61 3.92 12.30
CA GLY A 457 22.07 5.29 12.38
C GLY A 457 22.19 5.96 11.02
N ILE A 458 22.61 7.22 11.05
CA ILE A 458 22.89 8.03 9.87
C ILE A 458 24.17 8.82 10.11
N ILE A 459 24.96 9.01 9.07
CA ILE A 459 26.23 9.73 9.12
C ILE A 459 26.34 10.69 7.96
N SER A 460 26.77 11.92 8.25
CA SER A 460 27.16 12.88 7.23
C SER A 460 28.66 12.83 6.99
N HIS A 461 29.09 12.85 5.73
CA HIS A 461 30.48 13.02 5.32
C HIS A 461 30.66 14.44 4.78
N PHE A 462 30.91 15.40 5.69
CA PHE A 462 31.14 16.82 5.38
C PHE A 462 29.98 17.51 4.64
N SER A 463 28.77 16.95 4.72
CA SER A 463 27.55 17.47 4.08
C SER A 463 26.58 18.00 5.11
N LYS A 464 25.68 18.91 4.73
CA LYS A 464 24.53 19.24 5.57
C LYS A 464 23.36 18.40 5.09
N VAL A 465 22.98 17.40 5.87
CA VAL A 465 21.94 16.45 5.51
C VAL A 465 20.69 16.77 6.33
N ARG A 466 19.54 16.80 5.67
CA ARG A 466 18.23 16.89 6.32
C ARG A 466 17.53 15.56 6.15
N MET A 467 17.24 14.93 7.29
CA MET A 467 16.37 13.76 7.38
C MET A 467 14.95 14.26 7.69
N HIS A 468 14.10 14.32 6.66
CA HIS A 468 12.72 14.78 6.77
C HIS A 468 11.88 13.84 7.62
N SER A 469 12.08 12.54 7.43
CA SER A 469 11.56 11.51 8.33
C SER A 469 12.43 10.26 8.30
N PHE A 470 12.44 9.55 9.42
CA PHE A 470 12.90 8.17 9.54
C PHE A 470 11.80 7.38 10.22
N THR A 471 11.44 6.25 9.62
CA THR A 471 10.47 5.30 10.17
C THR A 471 11.08 3.91 10.13
N LEU A 472 10.94 3.14 11.20
CA LEU A 472 11.38 1.74 11.26
C LEU A 472 10.33 0.88 11.94
N THR A 473 10.05 -0.27 11.34
CA THR A 473 9.20 -1.32 11.90
C THR A 473 9.96 -2.63 11.87
N ARG A 474 10.00 -3.33 13.00
CA ARG A 474 10.46 -4.72 13.00
C ARG A 474 9.44 -5.58 12.27
N GLY A 475 9.80 -5.95 11.04
CA GLY A 475 8.97 -6.76 10.17
C GLY A 475 9.80 -7.36 9.05
N VAL A 476 9.29 -8.43 8.46
CA VAL A 476 9.96 -9.18 7.40
C VAL A 476 8.95 -9.79 6.44
N VAL A 477 9.31 -9.83 5.17
CA VAL A 477 8.64 -10.59 4.12
C VAL A 477 9.64 -11.62 3.59
N LEU A 478 9.34 -12.91 3.74
CA LEU A 478 10.16 -14.01 3.27
C LEU A 478 9.41 -14.77 2.18
N GLU A 479 10.04 -14.95 1.03
CA GLU A 479 9.48 -15.68 -0.11
C GLU A 479 10.56 -16.50 -0.83
N GLY A 480 10.16 -17.52 -1.59
CA GLY A 480 11.09 -18.37 -2.33
C GLY A 480 12.24 -18.91 -1.45
N LYS A 481 13.48 -18.79 -1.94
CA LYS A 481 14.69 -19.17 -1.16
C LYS A 481 14.87 -18.34 0.12
N GLY A 482 14.18 -17.20 0.21
CA GLY A 482 14.03 -16.39 1.41
C GLY A 482 13.59 -17.18 2.63
N LEU A 483 12.66 -18.11 2.42
CA LEU A 483 11.99 -18.88 3.48
C LEU A 483 12.93 -19.80 4.27
N GLN A 484 14.18 -20.03 3.83
CA GLN A 484 15.18 -20.74 4.63
C GLN A 484 15.43 -20.04 5.99
N ASP A 485 15.28 -18.71 6.03
CA ASP A 485 15.45 -17.92 7.24
C ASP A 485 14.25 -18.04 8.20
N LEU A 486 13.15 -18.70 7.80
CA LEU A 486 12.02 -18.95 8.71
C LEU A 486 12.45 -19.80 9.91
N GLY A 487 13.49 -20.63 9.76
CA GLY A 487 14.12 -21.38 10.86
C GLY A 487 14.81 -20.51 11.92
N LYS A 488 14.99 -19.20 11.66
CA LYS A 488 15.48 -18.22 12.65
C LYS A 488 14.33 -17.61 13.46
N ILE A 489 13.08 -17.80 13.04
CA ILE A 489 11.86 -17.28 13.68
C ILE A 489 11.09 -18.42 14.37
N TYR A 490 11.01 -19.58 13.72
CA TYR A 490 10.37 -20.78 14.24
C TYR A 490 11.38 -21.91 14.42
N CYS A 491 11.10 -22.81 15.36
CA CYS A 491 11.62 -24.17 15.30
C CYS A 491 10.86 -24.90 14.18
N VAL A 492 11.55 -25.24 13.09
CA VAL A 492 10.95 -25.85 11.89
C VAL A 492 11.35 -27.32 11.79
N SER A 493 10.40 -28.20 11.49
CA SER A 493 10.69 -29.61 11.14
C SER A 493 11.58 -29.71 9.89
N PRO A 494 12.26 -30.84 9.62
CA PRO A 494 13.07 -31.00 8.41
C PRO A 494 12.33 -30.58 7.13
N ALA A 495 12.88 -29.60 6.41
CA ALA A 495 12.22 -28.92 5.30
C ALA A 495 13.23 -28.45 4.23
N VAL A 496 12.72 -28.13 3.04
CA VAL A 496 13.47 -27.53 1.93
C VAL A 496 12.76 -26.25 1.49
N ALA A 497 13.52 -25.17 1.35
CA ALA A 497 13.09 -23.93 0.71
C ALA A 497 13.73 -23.82 -0.68
N ASP A 498 12.91 -23.55 -1.69
CA ASP A 498 13.37 -23.20 -3.03
C ASP A 498 12.55 -22.03 -3.61
N LYS A 499 12.66 -21.76 -4.90
CA LYS A 499 11.95 -20.66 -5.55
C LYS A 499 10.43 -20.75 -5.42
N ASP A 500 9.88 -21.94 -5.21
CA ASP A 500 8.43 -22.19 -5.21
C ASP A 500 7.85 -22.21 -3.78
N GLY A 501 8.69 -22.22 -2.75
CA GLY A 501 8.28 -22.15 -1.35
C GLY A 501 9.06 -23.07 -0.40
N LEU A 502 8.60 -23.13 0.85
CA LEU A 502 9.09 -24.03 1.91
C LEU A 502 8.18 -25.25 2.05
N ARG A 503 8.74 -26.44 1.84
CA ARG A 503 8.05 -27.74 1.94
C ARG A 503 8.71 -28.65 2.97
N SER A 504 7.91 -29.48 3.63
CA SER A 504 8.44 -30.53 4.52
C SER A 504 9.21 -31.60 3.73
N LEU A 505 10.23 -32.18 4.34
CA LEU A 505 10.85 -33.44 3.88
C LEU A 505 10.05 -34.68 4.33
N GLU A 506 9.05 -34.47 5.20
CA GLU A 506 8.06 -35.44 5.64
C GLU A 506 6.67 -35.06 5.09
N ASN A 507 5.60 -35.70 5.58
CA ASN A 507 4.23 -35.38 5.14
C ASN A 507 3.67 -34.10 5.76
N THR A 508 4.19 -33.68 6.93
CA THR A 508 3.68 -32.53 7.68
C THR A 508 4.83 -31.55 7.95
N LEU A 509 4.64 -30.29 7.59
CA LEU A 509 5.50 -29.19 8.02
C LEU A 509 5.03 -28.72 9.40
N LYS A 510 5.93 -28.68 10.36
CA LYS A 510 5.66 -28.19 11.72
C LYS A 510 6.49 -26.94 11.97
N LEU A 511 5.81 -25.86 12.37
CA LEU A 511 6.42 -24.63 12.84
C LEU A 511 6.06 -24.44 14.30
N GLU A 512 7.05 -24.32 15.18
CA GLU A 512 6.83 -24.08 16.60
C GLU A 512 7.50 -22.78 17.04
N LYS A 513 6.76 -21.91 17.72
CA LYS A 513 7.33 -20.69 18.32
C LYS A 513 6.69 -20.37 19.66
N LYS A 514 7.39 -19.54 20.43
CA LYS A 514 6.80 -18.87 21.60
C LYS A 514 5.80 -17.82 21.15
N CYS A 515 4.65 -17.76 21.80
CA CYS A 515 3.74 -16.62 21.68
C CYS A 515 4.41 -15.45 22.39
N GLU A 516 4.89 -14.49 21.61
CA GLU A 516 5.56 -13.32 22.14
C GLU A 516 4.56 -12.39 22.85
N ALA A 517 5.00 -11.73 23.93
CA ALA A 517 4.19 -10.74 24.65
C ALA A 517 4.21 -9.37 23.94
N LEU A 518 4.02 -9.39 22.62
CA LEU A 518 3.96 -8.18 21.78
C LEU A 518 2.81 -8.26 20.80
N ASP A 519 2.41 -7.10 20.32
CA ASP A 519 1.37 -6.97 19.30
C ASP A 519 1.98 -7.19 17.92
N PHE A 520 1.35 -8.03 17.11
CA PHE A 520 1.86 -8.40 15.79
C PHE A 520 0.76 -8.84 14.82
N THR A 521 1.05 -8.71 13.53
CA THR A 521 0.33 -9.37 12.44
C THR A 521 1.30 -10.34 11.79
N GLU A 522 0.93 -11.61 11.72
CA GLU A 522 1.62 -12.62 10.93
C GLU A 522 0.72 -13.13 9.83
N GLU A 523 1.30 -13.41 8.67
CA GLU A 523 0.64 -14.01 7.53
C GLU A 523 1.45 -15.20 7.03
N LEU A 524 0.79 -16.33 6.87
CA LEU A 524 1.30 -17.48 6.13
C LEU A 524 0.49 -17.61 4.84
N GLN A 525 1.14 -17.40 3.69
CA GLN A 525 0.56 -17.78 2.40
C GLN A 525 0.92 -19.24 2.11
N ILE A 526 -0.11 -20.02 1.82
CA ILE A 526 -0.02 -21.47 1.76
C ILE A 526 -0.56 -21.93 0.41
N GLU A 527 0.16 -22.85 -0.22
CA GLU A 527 -0.31 -23.58 -1.39
C GLU A 527 -0.31 -25.08 -1.06
N ALA A 528 -1.49 -25.69 -1.04
CA ALA A 528 -1.65 -27.11 -0.83
C ALA A 528 -1.30 -27.92 -2.08
N ALA A 529 -1.00 -29.22 -1.94
CA ALA A 529 -0.77 -30.10 -3.07
C ALA A 529 -2.05 -30.34 -3.89
N CYS A 530 -3.19 -30.53 -3.21
CA CYS A 530 -4.51 -30.69 -3.80
C CYS A 530 -5.59 -30.14 -2.86
N ALA A 531 -6.79 -29.88 -3.37
CA ALA A 531 -7.87 -29.26 -2.60
C ALA A 531 -8.32 -30.08 -1.37
N SER A 532 -8.11 -31.40 -1.35
CA SER A 532 -8.42 -32.24 -0.19
C SER A 532 -7.40 -32.14 0.95
N ASP A 533 -6.24 -31.53 0.70
CA ASP A 533 -5.13 -31.43 1.65
C ASP A 533 -5.00 -30.03 2.28
N ASN A 534 -6.00 -29.16 2.06
CA ASN A 534 -6.04 -27.76 2.48
C ASN A 534 -6.33 -27.57 3.97
N SER A 535 -5.62 -28.28 4.85
CA SER A 535 -5.79 -28.14 6.31
C SER A 535 -4.57 -27.52 6.97
N THR A 536 -4.81 -26.51 7.81
CA THR A 536 -3.81 -25.93 8.70
C THR A 536 -4.29 -26.01 10.13
N VAL A 537 -3.49 -26.61 10.99
CA VAL A 537 -3.86 -26.84 12.40
C VAL A 537 -2.95 -26.04 13.31
N PHE A 538 -3.54 -25.16 14.10
CA PHE A 538 -2.88 -24.43 15.18
C PHE A 538 -3.12 -25.17 16.48
N LYS A 539 -2.04 -25.54 17.18
CA LYS A 539 -2.07 -26.25 18.46
C LYS A 539 -1.30 -25.45 19.50
N TRP A 540 -1.97 -25.05 20.56
CA TRP A 540 -1.32 -24.39 21.69
C TRP A 540 -0.97 -25.41 22.78
N ASN A 541 0.10 -25.15 23.52
CA ASN A 541 0.56 -26.03 24.60
C ASN A 541 -0.39 -26.12 25.81
N ASP A 542 -1.42 -25.26 25.87
CA ASP A 542 -2.49 -25.31 26.86
C ASP A 542 -3.63 -26.29 26.49
N GLY A 543 -3.52 -26.95 25.33
CA GLY A 543 -4.50 -27.91 24.83
C GLY A 543 -5.55 -27.32 23.88
N GLN A 544 -5.55 -26.00 23.64
CA GLN A 544 -6.40 -25.42 22.60
C GLN A 544 -5.90 -25.85 21.21
N SER A 545 -6.82 -26.16 20.30
CA SER A 545 -6.53 -26.45 18.90
C SER A 545 -7.57 -25.81 18.00
N ILE A 546 -7.15 -25.24 16.88
CA ILE A 546 -8.02 -24.72 15.82
C ILE A 546 -7.58 -25.37 14.51
N SER A 547 -8.53 -25.98 13.79
CA SER A 547 -8.31 -26.52 12.45
C SER A 547 -8.96 -25.59 11.45
N ILE A 548 -8.22 -25.23 10.41
CA ILE A 548 -8.67 -24.40 9.31
C ILE A 548 -8.68 -25.29 8.06
N GLU A 549 -9.85 -25.44 7.46
CA GLU A 549 -10.04 -26.10 6.17
C GLU A 549 -10.35 -25.03 5.13
N HIS A 550 -9.77 -25.16 3.93
CA HIS A 550 -9.95 -24.20 2.85
C HIS A 550 -10.40 -24.90 1.56
N GLU A 551 -11.26 -24.26 0.78
CA GLU A 551 -11.72 -24.82 -0.50
C GLU A 551 -10.66 -24.63 -1.59
N ASP A 552 -10.05 -23.45 -1.65
CA ASP A 552 -9.00 -23.14 -2.61
C ASP A 552 -7.63 -23.71 -2.23
N ARG A 553 -6.89 -24.14 -3.25
CA ARG A 553 -5.53 -24.66 -3.12
C ARG A 553 -4.55 -23.61 -2.58
N ALA A 554 -4.74 -22.34 -2.92
CA ALA A 554 -3.93 -21.23 -2.45
C ALA A 554 -4.76 -20.37 -1.49
N TYR A 555 -4.25 -20.15 -0.29
CA TYR A 555 -4.95 -19.41 0.75
C TYR A 555 -3.97 -18.75 1.70
N SER A 556 -4.48 -17.91 2.60
CA SER A 556 -3.64 -17.31 3.65
C SER A 556 -4.28 -17.47 5.02
N VAL A 557 -3.42 -17.60 6.03
CA VAL A 557 -3.84 -17.57 7.42
C VAL A 557 -3.09 -16.43 8.10
N TYR A 558 -3.85 -15.51 8.69
CA TYR A 558 -3.33 -14.49 9.56
C TYR A 558 -3.39 -14.93 11.00
N TYR A 559 -2.33 -14.69 11.76
CA TYR A 559 -2.32 -14.78 13.20
C TYR A 559 -2.03 -13.39 13.77
N ILE A 560 -3.02 -12.85 14.48
CA ILE A 560 -3.00 -11.46 14.93
C ILE A 560 -3.09 -11.43 16.44
N ARG A 561 -2.25 -10.59 17.06
CA ARG A 561 -2.28 -10.27 18.48
C ARG A 561 -2.30 -8.76 18.68
N ARG A 562 -3.25 -8.27 19.49
CA ARG A 562 -3.42 -6.85 19.84
C ARG A 562 -3.92 -6.72 21.27
N GLY A 563 -3.27 -5.89 22.08
CA GLY A 563 -3.73 -5.58 23.44
C GLY A 563 -3.96 -6.82 24.31
N GLY A 564 -3.20 -7.89 24.09
CA GLY A 564 -3.34 -9.17 24.79
C GLY A 564 -4.38 -10.15 24.22
N ARG A 565 -5.21 -9.73 23.26
CA ARG A 565 -6.16 -10.59 22.52
C ARG A 565 -5.49 -11.20 21.30
N GLU A 566 -5.96 -12.38 20.92
CA GLU A 566 -5.44 -13.14 19.79
C GLU A 566 -6.60 -13.68 18.93
N TRP A 567 -6.45 -13.62 17.62
CA TRP A 567 -7.38 -14.26 16.69
C TRP A 567 -6.67 -14.69 15.42
N LEU A 568 -7.32 -15.59 14.68
CA LEU A 568 -6.91 -15.94 13.33
C LEU A 568 -7.86 -15.30 12.31
N ILE A 569 -7.35 -14.98 11.13
CA ILE A 569 -8.18 -14.72 9.95
C ILE A 569 -7.82 -15.73 8.89
N ALA A 570 -8.82 -16.47 8.43
CA ALA A 570 -8.68 -17.43 7.33
C ALA A 570 -10.00 -17.56 6.59
N ASP A 571 -9.93 -17.69 5.26
CA ASP A 571 -11.12 -17.75 4.39
C ASP A 571 -12.15 -16.63 4.66
N GLY A 572 -11.67 -15.41 4.88
CA GLY A 572 -12.53 -14.26 5.19
C GLY A 572 -13.33 -14.38 6.49
N LYS A 573 -12.93 -15.25 7.42
CA LYS A 573 -13.56 -15.42 8.73
C LYS A 573 -12.58 -15.08 9.84
N LYS A 574 -13.08 -14.41 10.88
CA LYS A 574 -12.35 -14.17 12.12
C LYS A 574 -12.61 -15.30 13.12
N LEU A 575 -11.55 -15.92 13.63
CA LEU A 575 -11.61 -17.02 14.61
C LEU A 575 -10.93 -16.57 15.90
N GLU A 576 -11.73 -16.21 16.91
CA GLU A 576 -11.22 -15.77 18.21
C GLU A 576 -10.50 -16.91 18.95
N ILE A 577 -9.35 -16.60 19.52
CA ILE A 577 -8.56 -17.53 20.34
C ILE A 577 -8.88 -17.27 21.81
N ARG A 578 -8.88 -18.32 22.66
CA ARG A 578 -9.16 -18.15 24.08
C ARG A 578 -7.99 -17.42 24.73
N GLU A 579 -8.30 -16.44 25.60
CA GLU A 579 -7.28 -15.69 26.31
C GLU A 579 -6.43 -16.60 27.22
N SER A 580 -5.11 -16.38 27.21
CA SER A 580 -4.15 -17.13 28.02
C SER A 580 -4.21 -16.71 29.48
N THR A 581 -4.10 -17.68 30.40
CA THR A 581 -4.13 -17.48 31.87
C THR A 581 -2.77 -17.04 32.47
N GLY A 582 -1.95 -16.34 31.68
CA GLY A 582 -0.71 -15.71 32.17
C GLY A 582 0.55 -16.60 32.21
N ARG A 583 0.54 -17.78 31.56
CA ARG A 583 1.75 -18.61 31.35
C ARG A 583 2.36 -18.35 29.97
N GLU A 584 3.68 -18.59 29.83
CA GLU A 584 4.33 -18.66 28.52
C GLU A 584 3.61 -19.69 27.64
N ARG A 585 3.00 -19.19 26.57
CA ARG A 585 2.23 -19.99 25.61
C ARG A 585 3.11 -20.25 24.40
N THR A 586 3.02 -21.44 23.83
CA THR A 586 3.65 -21.78 22.54
C THR A 586 2.58 -22.21 21.58
N VAL A 587 2.78 -21.94 20.30
CA VAL A 587 1.90 -22.38 19.21
C VAL A 587 2.71 -23.25 18.25
N GLN A 588 2.15 -24.40 17.92
CA GLN A 588 2.61 -25.27 16.86
C GLN A 588 1.63 -25.19 15.68
N ILE A 589 2.13 -24.81 14.52
CA ILE A 589 1.38 -24.74 13.26
C ILE A 589 1.76 -25.97 12.44
N CYS A 590 0.78 -26.78 12.08
CA CYS A 590 0.95 -27.98 11.28
C CYS A 590 0.28 -27.80 9.92
N LEU A 591 1.05 -27.99 8.86
CA LEU A 591 0.57 -27.99 7.47
C LEU A 591 0.84 -29.37 6.86
N THR A 592 -0.20 -30.06 6.39
CA THR A 592 -0.07 -31.39 5.77
C THR A 592 -0.10 -31.26 4.26
N ASN A 593 0.81 -31.93 3.55
CA ASN A 593 0.90 -31.92 2.08
C ASN A 593 0.78 -30.52 1.45
N SER A 594 1.35 -29.51 2.12
CA SER A 594 1.26 -28.11 1.74
C SER A 594 2.63 -27.45 1.85
N LYS A 595 2.82 -26.36 1.12
CA LYS A 595 4.01 -25.51 1.20
C LYS A 595 3.64 -24.09 1.60
N ILE A 596 4.56 -23.41 2.26
CA ILE A 596 4.46 -21.97 2.51
C ILE A 596 5.12 -21.27 1.33
N THR A 597 4.38 -20.40 0.64
CA THR A 597 4.90 -19.62 -0.51
C THR A 597 5.46 -18.29 -0.06
N GLU A 598 4.91 -17.72 1.01
CA GLU A 598 5.33 -16.45 1.58
C GLU A 598 5.02 -16.42 3.09
N TYR A 599 5.89 -15.78 3.86
CA TYR A 599 5.68 -15.46 5.26
C TYR A 599 5.87 -13.96 5.47
N ARG A 600 4.92 -13.32 6.16
CA ARG A 600 5.02 -11.92 6.58
C ARG A 600 4.88 -11.80 8.08
N PHE A 601 5.67 -10.92 8.67
CA PHE A 601 5.56 -10.51 10.06
C PHE A 601 5.65 -9.00 10.16
N ALA A 602 4.76 -8.40 10.95
CA ALA A 602 4.79 -7.00 11.35
C ALA A 602 4.60 -6.90 12.86
N LYS A 603 5.55 -6.28 13.57
CA LYS A 603 5.32 -5.78 14.93
C LYS A 603 4.42 -4.55 14.86
N ASN A 604 3.47 -4.45 15.79
CA ASN A 604 2.47 -3.38 15.83
C ASN A 604 2.48 -2.59 17.13
#